data_AF-A0A8H5DK90-F1
#
_entry.id   AF-A0A8H5DK90-F1
#
_cell.length_a   1.000
_cell.length_b   1.000
_cell.length_c   1.000
_cell.angle_alpha   90.00
_cell.angle_beta   90.00
_cell.angle_gamma   90.00
#
_symmetry.space_group_name_H-M   'P 1'
#
loop_
_entity.id
_entity.type
_entity.pdbx_description
1 polymer ?
#
loop_
_entity_poly.entity_id
_entity_poly.type
_entity_poly.pdbx_seq_one_letter_code
_entity_poly.pdbx_strand_id
1 'polypeptide(L)'
;MENEVHRENEVPLVNGVPPLVNGVPPLVNEVPPLVNEYRLDLLVNELAYNLPQRLRQILAHIDRSRLARPYDLPPFEIVPVNKPWPIQTPYTAHVVMTLTPDPHATSFQDFEWVACMCLCVKDLALLMRDSLRWSRCNVVEGGGFITSTGAMPSAVLLSAGFPHARHYDLIDRNVVSNWKGGLWVFGRSVNTVSMFALEDMSVANVARMWAGNSPILQAYYYDAKEEEVSFNAIYEDTGLEGWWPWPRLW
;
A
#
# COMPACT_ATOMS: atom_id res chain seq x y z
N MET A 1 3.56 70.44 -24.77
CA MET A 1 2.94 69.20 -24.27
C MET A 1 2.09 68.66 -25.42
N GLU A 2 2.39 67.43 -25.84
CA GLU A 2 1.53 66.37 -26.41
C GLU A 2 0.21 66.75 -27.14
N ASN A 3 -0.19 66.13 -28.27
CA ASN A 3 0.48 65.15 -29.14
C ASN A 3 -0.22 65.07 -30.52
N GLU A 4 0.47 64.48 -31.50
CA GLU A 4 -0.03 64.11 -32.84
C GLU A 4 -0.48 62.61 -32.85
N VAL A 5 -1.00 61.96 -33.90
CA VAL A 5 -1.12 62.20 -35.36
C VAL A 5 -2.50 61.67 -35.83
N HIS A 6 -3.06 62.16 -36.95
CA HIS A 6 -4.17 61.45 -37.62
C HIS A 6 -4.06 61.44 -39.15
N ARG A 7 -4.02 60.21 -39.73
CA ARG A 7 -4.31 59.83 -41.14
C ARG A 7 -3.33 60.31 -42.23
N GLU A 8 -3.19 59.67 -43.40
CA GLU A 8 -3.43 58.29 -43.89
C GLU A 8 -2.69 58.14 -45.25
N ASN A 9 -2.66 56.92 -45.79
CA ASN A 9 -2.58 56.59 -47.22
C ASN A 9 -1.23 56.48 -47.99
N GLU A 10 -1.19 55.32 -48.68
CA GLU A 10 -0.71 55.05 -50.05
C GLU A 10 0.68 54.42 -50.31
N VAL A 11 0.65 53.51 -51.29
CA VAL A 11 1.61 52.45 -51.65
C VAL A 11 1.66 52.44 -53.19
N PRO A 12 2.82 52.24 -53.85
CA PRO A 12 2.89 51.06 -54.72
C PRO A 12 4.27 50.36 -54.84
N LEU A 13 4.16 49.06 -55.07
CA LEU A 13 5.18 48.05 -55.40
C LEU A 13 5.97 48.34 -56.70
N VAL A 14 7.23 47.88 -56.79
CA VAL A 14 7.80 47.26 -58.04
C VAL A 14 8.83 46.13 -57.73
N ASN A 15 8.40 44.90 -58.04
CA ASN A 15 9.09 43.69 -58.52
C ASN A 15 10.63 43.54 -58.58
N GLY A 16 11.10 42.38 -58.07
CA GLY A 16 12.28 41.63 -58.52
C GLY A 16 12.20 40.14 -58.11
N VAL A 17 12.22 39.20 -59.08
CA VAL A 17 11.87 37.75 -58.98
C VAL A 17 12.58 37.02 -60.16
N PRO A 18 12.89 35.68 -60.24
CA PRO A 18 12.84 34.50 -59.33
C PRO A 18 14.29 33.86 -59.16
N PRO A 19 14.59 32.55 -58.84
CA PRO A 19 13.72 31.36 -58.68
C PRO A 19 14.01 30.31 -57.56
N LEU A 20 12.89 29.72 -57.11
CA LEU A 20 12.61 28.28 -56.92
C LEU A 20 13.77 27.27 -56.84
N VAL A 21 13.92 26.61 -55.68
CA VAL A 21 14.02 25.13 -55.60
C VAL A 21 13.19 24.61 -54.40
N ASN A 22 12.07 23.97 -54.73
CA ASN A 22 11.34 22.91 -54.03
C ASN A 22 11.61 22.62 -52.54
N GLY A 23 10.61 22.94 -51.70
CA GLY A 23 9.65 21.88 -51.36
C GLY A 23 9.72 21.21 -49.99
N VAL A 24 9.30 21.91 -48.93
CA VAL A 24 8.58 21.30 -47.78
C VAL A 24 7.44 22.24 -47.37
N PRO A 25 6.16 21.82 -47.38
CA PRO A 25 5.06 22.62 -46.83
C PRO A 25 4.96 22.44 -45.29
N PRO A 26 4.72 23.50 -44.51
CA PRO A 26 4.46 23.37 -43.08
C PRO A 26 3.00 22.96 -42.84
N LEU A 27 2.77 21.71 -42.44
CA LEU A 27 1.48 21.28 -41.91
C LEU A 27 1.35 21.66 -40.43
N VAL A 28 1.02 22.93 -40.20
CA VAL A 28 0.44 23.38 -38.93
C VAL A 28 -1.08 23.32 -39.08
N ASN A 29 -1.68 22.24 -38.57
CA ASN A 29 -2.85 22.30 -37.66
C ASN A 29 -3.35 20.88 -37.30
N GLU A 30 -4.05 20.81 -36.16
CA GLU A 30 -4.88 19.68 -35.69
C GLU A 30 -4.15 18.40 -35.23
N VAL A 31 -3.53 18.47 -34.04
CA VAL A 31 -3.40 17.29 -33.16
C VAL A 31 -4.40 17.44 -32.00
N PRO A 32 -5.45 16.60 -31.90
CA PRO A 32 -6.32 16.57 -30.73
C PRO A 32 -5.62 15.89 -29.55
N PRO A 33 -6.01 16.19 -28.30
CA PRO A 33 -5.39 15.60 -27.11
C PRO A 33 -5.86 14.15 -26.91
N LEU A 34 -5.20 13.22 -27.60
CA LEU A 34 -5.37 11.77 -27.43
C LEU A 34 -4.03 11.11 -27.09
N VAL A 35 -3.56 11.37 -25.87
CA VAL A 35 -2.60 10.47 -25.20
C VAL A 35 -3.38 9.23 -24.75
N ASN A 36 -3.73 8.38 -25.72
CA ASN A 36 -4.42 7.11 -25.48
C ASN A 36 -3.45 6.07 -24.90
N GLU A 37 -3.98 5.22 -24.02
CA GLU A 37 -3.31 4.13 -23.28
C GLU A 37 -2.49 3.11 -24.12
N TYR A 38 -2.57 3.14 -25.45
CA TYR A 38 -2.04 2.12 -26.36
C TYR A 38 -0.53 2.20 -26.68
N ARG A 39 0.29 2.77 -25.80
CA ARG A 39 1.77 2.76 -25.94
C ARG A 39 2.57 2.18 -24.77
N LEU A 40 1.92 1.83 -23.65
CA LEU A 40 2.59 1.08 -22.58
C LEU A 40 2.89 -0.36 -23.03
N ASP A 41 1.96 -1.01 -23.71
CA ASP A 41 2.05 -2.43 -24.11
C ASP A 41 3.25 -2.71 -25.04
N LEU A 42 3.58 -1.77 -25.94
CA LEU A 42 4.72 -1.88 -26.85
C LEU A 42 6.06 -1.70 -26.11
N LEU A 43 6.13 -0.78 -25.15
CA LEU A 43 7.32 -0.59 -24.30
C LEU A 43 7.55 -1.78 -23.36
N VAL A 44 6.48 -2.36 -22.79
CA VAL A 44 6.56 -3.57 -21.96
C VAL A 44 7.07 -4.76 -22.78
N ASN A 45 6.60 -4.92 -24.02
CA ASN A 45 7.06 -6.03 -24.89
C ASN A 45 8.51 -5.88 -25.36
N GLU A 46 9.00 -4.68 -25.70
CA GLU A 46 10.43 -4.47 -26.03
C GLU A 46 11.35 -4.72 -24.83
N LEU A 47 10.94 -4.31 -23.63
CA LEU A 47 11.69 -4.56 -22.39
C LEU A 47 11.67 -6.04 -21.99
N ALA A 48 10.57 -6.76 -22.24
CA ALA A 48 10.44 -8.19 -21.97
C ALA A 48 11.34 -9.05 -22.88
N TYR A 49 11.54 -8.65 -24.14
CA TYR A 49 12.26 -9.48 -25.11
C TYR A 49 13.80 -9.35 -25.03
N ASN A 50 14.33 -8.19 -24.60
CA ASN A 50 15.77 -7.88 -24.64
C ASN A 50 16.53 -8.02 -23.30
N LEU A 51 15.93 -8.56 -22.23
CA LEU A 51 16.60 -8.79 -20.94
C LEU A 51 17.19 -10.20 -20.61
N PRO A 52 17.67 -11.08 -21.54
CA PRO A 52 17.94 -12.48 -21.20
C PRO A 52 19.42 -12.95 -21.12
N GLN A 53 20.36 -12.25 -20.48
CA GLN A 53 21.66 -12.89 -20.11
C GLN A 53 22.29 -12.43 -18.79
N ARG A 54 22.56 -11.13 -18.60
CA ARG A 54 23.14 -10.62 -17.34
C ARG A 54 22.24 -10.88 -16.13
N LEU A 55 20.92 -10.74 -16.27
CA LEU A 55 19.99 -11.04 -15.18
C LEU A 55 20.04 -12.52 -14.78
N ARG A 56 20.21 -13.44 -15.74
CA ARG A 56 20.37 -14.88 -15.45
C ARG A 56 21.67 -15.18 -14.72
N GLN A 57 22.76 -14.49 -15.06
CA GLN A 57 24.06 -14.64 -14.38
C GLN A 57 23.99 -14.10 -12.94
N ILE A 58 23.34 -12.96 -12.72
CA ILE A 58 23.12 -12.40 -11.39
C ILE A 58 22.23 -13.34 -10.55
N LEU A 59 21.10 -13.81 -11.10
CA LEU A 59 20.20 -14.78 -10.46
C LEU A 59 20.78 -16.20 -10.28
N ALA A 60 21.93 -16.50 -10.89
CA ALA A 60 22.68 -17.74 -10.68
C ALA A 60 23.84 -17.58 -9.67
N HIS A 61 24.26 -16.35 -9.38
CA HIS A 61 25.26 -16.03 -8.36
C HIS A 61 24.63 -15.66 -7.01
N ILE A 62 23.37 -15.21 -7.02
CA ILE A 62 22.54 -15.13 -5.81
C ILE A 62 22.19 -16.56 -5.40
N ASP A 63 22.82 -17.02 -4.33
CA ASP A 63 22.64 -18.35 -3.76
C ASP A 63 21.16 -18.61 -3.39
N ARG A 64 20.52 -19.50 -4.16
CA ARG A 64 19.11 -19.88 -3.97
C ARG A 64 18.83 -20.55 -2.62
N SER A 65 19.85 -20.95 -1.86
CA SER A 65 19.67 -21.43 -0.48
C SER A 65 19.37 -20.29 0.52
N ARG A 66 19.59 -19.02 0.16
CA ARG A 66 19.37 -17.86 1.04
C ARG A 66 18.09 -17.07 0.80
N LEU A 67 17.40 -17.28 -0.33
CA LEU A 67 16.14 -16.59 -0.69
C LEU A 67 14.88 -17.45 -0.49
N ALA A 68 15.01 -18.60 0.16
CA ALA A 68 13.90 -19.44 0.54
C ALA A 68 14.22 -20.12 1.88
N ARG A 69 14.11 -19.40 2.99
CA ARG A 69 13.73 -20.10 4.23
C ARG A 69 12.29 -20.60 4.00
N PRO A 70 11.89 -21.81 4.44
CA PRO A 70 10.54 -22.34 4.21
C PRO A 70 9.38 -21.55 4.85
N TYR A 71 9.67 -20.39 5.45
CA TYR A 71 8.77 -19.58 6.27
C TYR A 71 8.81 -18.08 5.91
N ASP A 72 9.52 -17.71 4.83
CA ASP A 72 9.52 -16.35 4.29
C ASP A 72 8.18 -16.08 3.58
N LEU A 73 7.16 -15.76 4.38
CA LEU A 73 5.86 -15.31 3.86
C LEU A 73 6.09 -14.10 2.95
N PRO A 74 5.54 -14.07 1.72
CA PRO A 74 5.46 -12.82 0.99
C PRO A 74 4.72 -11.77 1.84
N PRO A 75 5.04 -10.48 1.70
CA PRO A 75 4.29 -9.43 2.38
C PRO A 75 2.79 -9.64 2.10
N PHE A 76 1.97 -9.61 3.15
CA PHE A 76 0.56 -9.98 3.07
C PHE A 76 -0.19 -9.09 2.07
N GLU A 77 -0.31 -9.54 0.82
CA GLU A 77 -1.35 -9.08 -0.11
C GLU A 77 -2.70 -9.59 0.39
N ILE A 78 -3.23 -8.92 1.40
CA ILE A 78 -4.68 -8.82 1.57
C ILE A 78 -5.14 -7.93 0.42
N VAL A 79 -5.31 -8.53 -0.76
CA VAL A 79 -6.07 -7.94 -1.85
C VAL A 79 -7.47 -7.68 -1.29
N PRO A 80 -7.94 -6.42 -1.19
CA PRO A 80 -9.27 -6.16 -0.68
C PRO A 80 -10.29 -6.90 -1.55
N VAL A 81 -11.15 -7.72 -0.95
CA VAL A 81 -12.04 -8.65 -1.65
C VAL A 81 -12.99 -7.89 -2.60
N ASN A 82 -12.57 -7.75 -3.87
CA ASN A 82 -13.28 -7.27 -5.07
C ASN A 82 -14.20 -6.04 -4.95
N LYS A 83 -14.14 -5.30 -3.84
CA LYS A 83 -14.62 -3.93 -3.73
C LYS A 83 -13.39 -3.03 -3.74
N PRO A 84 -13.07 -2.35 -4.85
CA PRO A 84 -12.22 -1.17 -4.76
C PRO A 84 -12.89 -0.22 -3.77
N TRP A 85 -12.25 0.01 -2.61
CA TRP A 85 -12.61 1.15 -1.77
C TRP A 85 -12.51 2.39 -2.67
N PRO A 86 -13.58 3.20 -2.80
CA PRO A 86 -13.66 4.21 -3.85
C PRO A 86 -12.44 5.14 -3.78
N ILE A 87 -11.78 5.36 -4.92
CA ILE A 87 -10.42 5.93 -5.06
C ILE A 87 -10.43 7.47 -4.85
N GLN A 88 -11.19 7.94 -3.86
CA GLN A 88 -11.34 9.35 -3.46
C GLN A 88 -11.44 9.48 -1.94
N THR A 89 -10.86 8.56 -1.17
CA THR A 89 -10.82 8.72 0.29
C THR A 89 -9.61 9.56 0.71
N PRO A 90 -9.73 10.47 1.70
CA PRO A 90 -8.62 11.30 2.18
C PRO A 90 -7.59 10.55 3.03
N TYR A 91 -7.59 9.21 3.00
CA TYR A 91 -6.60 8.39 3.68
C TYR A 91 -5.42 8.20 2.73
N THR A 92 -4.23 8.63 3.16
CA THR A 92 -3.01 8.72 2.35
C THR A 92 -2.07 7.53 2.55
N ALA A 93 -2.19 6.87 3.71
CA ALA A 93 -1.34 5.75 4.12
C ALA A 93 -2.18 4.58 4.65
N HIS A 94 -1.54 3.42 4.68
CA HIS A 94 -2.02 2.20 5.30
C HIS A 94 -1.18 1.84 6.52
N VAL A 95 -1.80 1.20 7.50
CA VAL A 95 -1.15 0.47 8.59
C VAL A 95 -1.65 -0.96 8.52
N VAL A 96 -0.74 -1.93 8.40
CA VAL A 96 -1.09 -3.36 8.40
C VAL A 96 -0.29 -4.05 9.50
N MET A 97 -0.98 -4.85 10.30
CA MET A 97 -0.44 -5.52 11.47
C MET A 97 -0.88 -6.98 11.47
N THR A 98 0.06 -7.89 11.72
CA THR A 98 -0.20 -9.32 11.93
C THR A 98 0.05 -9.64 13.40
N LEU A 99 -0.91 -10.29 14.04
CA LEU A 99 -0.85 -10.67 15.44
C LEU A 99 -0.96 -12.19 15.62
N THR A 100 -0.20 -12.73 16.56
CA THR A 100 -0.19 -14.15 16.92
C THR A 100 -0.11 -14.33 18.45
N PRO A 101 -0.45 -15.51 18.99
CA PRO A 101 -0.26 -15.83 20.41
C PRO A 101 1.19 -15.64 20.88
N ASP A 102 2.15 -16.07 20.05
CA ASP A 102 3.59 -15.85 20.21
C ASP A 102 4.11 -15.19 18.91
N PRO A 103 4.69 -13.98 18.96
CA PRO A 103 5.20 -13.30 17.76
C PRO A 103 6.51 -13.89 17.22
N HIS A 104 7.26 -14.63 18.04
CA HIS A 104 8.57 -15.18 17.68
C HIS A 104 8.51 -16.61 17.12
N ALA A 105 7.41 -17.35 17.33
CA ALA A 105 7.30 -18.74 16.88
C ALA A 105 7.52 -18.90 15.35
N THR A 106 8.29 -19.90 14.95
CA THR A 106 8.70 -20.11 13.56
C THR A 106 7.58 -20.65 12.66
N SER A 107 6.49 -21.16 13.23
CA SER A 107 5.38 -21.81 12.54
C SER A 107 4.03 -21.29 13.04
N PHE A 108 3.01 -21.26 12.17
CA PHE A 108 1.62 -21.04 12.58
C PHE A 108 0.89 -22.34 12.96
N GLN A 109 1.53 -23.51 12.83
CA GLN A 109 0.89 -24.79 13.17
C GLN A 109 0.55 -24.89 14.66
N ASP A 110 1.36 -24.26 15.51
CA ASP A 110 1.23 -24.25 16.97
C ASP A 110 0.14 -23.30 17.48
N PHE A 111 -0.53 -22.56 16.58
CA PHE A 111 -1.54 -21.57 16.94
C PHE A 111 -2.95 -21.97 16.50
N GLU A 112 -3.89 -21.76 17.41
CA GLU A 112 -5.32 -21.83 17.15
C GLU A 112 -5.82 -20.64 16.33
N TRP A 113 -5.23 -19.45 16.51
CA TRP A 113 -5.61 -18.22 15.83
C TRP A 113 -4.42 -17.41 15.29
N VAL A 114 -4.68 -16.63 14.24
CA VAL A 114 -3.82 -15.56 13.72
C VAL A 114 -4.73 -14.38 13.41
N ALA A 115 -4.34 -13.16 13.74
CA ALA A 115 -5.14 -11.98 13.40
C ALA A 115 -4.38 -11.05 12.45
N CYS A 116 -5.11 -10.34 11.60
CA CYS A 116 -4.57 -9.27 10.77
C CYS A 116 -5.48 -8.04 10.82
N MET A 117 -4.88 -6.90 11.15
CA MET A 117 -5.53 -5.60 11.12
C MET A 117 -5.04 -4.80 9.93
N CYS A 118 -5.97 -4.15 9.21
CA CYS A 118 -5.66 -3.22 8.13
C CYS A 118 -6.40 -1.91 8.37
N LEU A 119 -5.66 -0.82 8.55
CA LEU A 119 -6.20 0.52 8.73
C LEU A 119 -5.81 1.41 7.53
N CYS A 120 -6.72 2.27 7.11
CA CYS A 120 -6.45 3.43 6.27
C CYS A 120 -6.31 4.67 7.17
N VAL A 121 -5.28 5.48 6.95
CA VAL A 121 -4.88 6.59 7.83
C VAL A 121 -4.76 7.88 7.02
N LYS A 122 -5.30 9.00 7.54
CA LYS A 122 -5.25 10.32 6.87
C LYS A 122 -3.88 10.96 7.01
N ASP A 123 -3.36 10.95 8.23
CA ASP A 123 -2.03 11.45 8.57
C ASP A 123 -1.31 10.42 9.46
N LEU A 124 -0.31 9.75 8.86
CA LEU A 124 0.47 8.70 9.52
C LEU A 124 1.45 9.26 10.57
N ALA A 125 2.04 10.43 10.31
CA ALA A 125 2.94 11.07 11.26
C ALA A 125 2.17 11.49 12.52
N LEU A 126 0.98 12.08 12.33
CA LEU A 126 0.05 12.39 13.41
C LEU A 126 -0.36 11.14 14.20
N LEU A 127 -0.65 10.02 13.53
CA LEU A 127 -1.03 8.77 14.21
C LEU A 127 0.12 8.12 15.00
N MET A 128 1.36 8.25 14.53
CA MET A 128 2.54 7.82 15.27
C MET A 128 2.74 8.67 16.53
N ARG A 129 2.73 10.00 16.36
CA ARG A 129 2.93 10.98 17.43
C ARG A 129 1.86 10.92 18.52
N ASP A 130 0.59 10.84 18.13
CA ASP A 130 -0.55 10.88 19.05
C ASP A 130 -0.96 9.48 19.57
N SER A 131 -0.12 8.47 19.32
CA SER A 131 -0.32 7.03 19.58
C SER A 131 -1.38 6.34 18.70
N LEU A 132 -1.06 5.15 18.17
CA LEU A 132 -2.08 4.24 17.68
C LEU A 132 -2.72 3.53 18.88
N ARG A 133 -3.88 4.01 19.33
CA ARG A 133 -4.66 3.42 20.43
C ARG A 133 -6.00 2.92 19.90
N TRP A 134 -6.23 1.61 20.03
CA TRP A 134 -7.51 0.99 19.71
C TRP A 134 -7.91 -0.02 20.79
N SER A 135 -9.22 -0.28 20.89
CA SER A 135 -9.84 -1.19 21.85
C SER A 135 -11.22 -1.65 21.33
N ARG A 136 -11.97 -2.41 22.14
CA ARG A 136 -13.38 -2.75 21.86
C ARG A 136 -14.26 -1.54 21.52
N CYS A 137 -13.99 -0.37 22.10
CA CYS A 137 -14.76 0.87 21.84
C CYS A 137 -14.64 1.38 20.39
N ASN A 138 -13.60 0.96 19.65
CA ASN A 138 -13.39 1.30 18.25
C ASN A 138 -14.19 0.40 17.29
N VAL A 139 -14.76 -0.71 17.78
CA VAL A 139 -15.58 -1.61 16.96
C VAL A 139 -16.88 -0.90 16.55
N VAL A 140 -17.29 -1.11 15.30
CA VAL A 140 -18.61 -0.69 14.80
C VAL A 140 -19.62 -1.80 15.10
N GLU A 141 -20.64 -1.47 15.91
CA GLU A 141 -21.71 -2.41 16.23
C GLU A 141 -22.46 -2.85 14.97
N GLY A 142 -22.76 -4.15 14.87
CA GLY A 142 -23.46 -4.74 13.73
C GLY A 142 -22.63 -4.97 12.45
N GLY A 143 -21.38 -4.48 12.36
CA GLY A 143 -20.51 -4.69 11.18
C GLY A 143 -19.77 -6.05 11.15
N GLY A 144 -19.65 -6.72 12.30
CA GLY A 144 -18.89 -7.97 12.41
C GLY A 144 -19.62 -9.22 11.90
N PHE A 145 -18.89 -10.14 11.26
CA PHE A 145 -19.41 -11.42 10.76
C PHE A 145 -18.38 -12.55 10.88
N ILE A 146 -18.83 -13.80 10.75
CA ILE A 146 -17.97 -14.99 10.65
C ILE A 146 -18.15 -15.60 9.25
N THR A 147 -17.06 -16.08 8.66
CA THR A 147 -17.01 -16.69 7.33
C THR A 147 -16.10 -17.92 7.32
N SER A 148 -16.25 -18.78 6.31
CA SER A 148 -15.48 -20.00 6.10
C SER A 148 -15.12 -20.20 4.62
N THR A 149 -13.89 -20.65 4.35
CA THR A 149 -13.35 -21.28 3.12
C THR A 149 -13.59 -20.70 1.72
N GLY A 150 -14.74 -20.08 1.41
CA GLY A 150 -15.07 -19.51 0.09
C GLY A 150 -15.04 -17.98 0.01
N ALA A 151 -15.00 -17.28 1.16
CA ALA A 151 -14.90 -15.82 1.23
C ALA A 151 -13.77 -15.37 2.18
N MET A 152 -12.67 -16.13 2.21
CA MET A 152 -11.46 -15.78 2.95
C MET A 152 -10.65 -14.71 2.22
N PRO A 153 -10.21 -13.62 2.89
CA PRO A 153 -9.34 -12.62 2.31
C PRO A 153 -7.85 -13.03 2.22
N SER A 154 -7.48 -14.25 2.66
CA SER A 154 -6.10 -14.76 2.59
C SER A 154 -6.04 -16.24 2.20
N ALA A 155 -5.58 -16.52 0.98
CA ALA A 155 -5.30 -17.89 0.51
C ALA A 155 -4.12 -18.53 1.26
N VAL A 156 -3.19 -17.71 1.77
CA VAL A 156 -2.02 -18.17 2.54
C VAL A 156 -2.48 -18.74 3.89
N LEU A 157 -3.33 -18.01 4.62
CA LEU A 157 -3.84 -18.49 5.92
C LEU A 157 -4.80 -19.68 5.77
N LEU A 158 -5.61 -19.70 4.71
CA LEU A 158 -6.39 -20.89 4.35
C LEU A 158 -5.48 -22.11 4.14
N SER A 159 -4.37 -21.96 3.39
CA SER A 159 -3.39 -23.04 3.16
C SER A 159 -2.61 -23.45 4.41
N ALA A 160 -2.42 -22.52 5.37
CA ALA A 160 -1.85 -22.82 6.69
C ALA A 160 -2.85 -23.49 7.67
N GLY A 161 -4.06 -23.80 7.21
CA GLY A 161 -5.09 -24.51 7.95
C GLY A 161 -5.94 -23.63 8.86
N PHE A 162 -6.16 -22.36 8.50
CA PHE A 162 -7.14 -21.47 9.13
C PHE A 162 -8.36 -21.28 8.22
N PRO A 163 -9.29 -22.26 8.15
CA PRO A 163 -10.43 -22.23 7.23
C PRO A 163 -11.55 -21.25 7.65
N HIS A 164 -11.50 -20.70 8.86
CA HIS A 164 -12.51 -19.80 9.41
C HIS A 164 -11.91 -18.43 9.72
N ALA A 165 -12.73 -17.38 9.61
CA ALA A 165 -12.35 -16.05 10.04
C ALA A 165 -13.56 -15.28 10.58
N ARG A 166 -13.29 -14.40 11.56
CA ARG A 166 -14.21 -13.38 12.07
C ARG A 166 -13.70 -12.00 11.70
N HIS A 167 -14.60 -11.15 11.22
CA HIS A 167 -14.32 -9.78 10.89
C HIS A 167 -14.88 -8.82 11.95
N TYR A 168 -14.18 -7.71 12.18
CA TYR A 168 -14.65 -6.55 12.93
C TYR A 168 -14.33 -5.29 12.13
N ASP A 169 -15.35 -4.47 11.84
CA ASP A 169 -15.16 -3.09 11.36
C ASP A 169 -14.64 -2.22 12.52
N LEU A 170 -13.62 -1.40 12.24
CA LEU A 170 -12.97 -0.52 13.21
C LEU A 170 -12.98 0.94 12.74
N ILE A 171 -13.23 1.87 13.68
CA ILE A 171 -13.16 3.31 13.42
C ILE A 171 -12.47 4.05 14.57
N ASP A 172 -11.68 5.07 14.21
CA ASP A 172 -11.23 6.06 15.17
C ASP A 172 -12.43 6.85 15.72
N ARG A 173 -12.61 6.84 17.04
CA ARG A 173 -13.71 7.49 17.77
C ARG A 173 -13.39 8.93 18.19
N ASN A 174 -12.19 9.44 17.86
CA ASN A 174 -11.84 10.85 18.06
C ASN A 174 -12.77 11.79 17.28
N VAL A 175 -12.91 13.03 17.77
CA VAL A 175 -13.75 14.09 17.16
C VAL A 175 -13.44 14.27 15.67
N VAL A 176 -12.16 14.17 15.31
CA VAL A 176 -11.71 14.05 13.92
C VAL A 176 -11.08 12.67 13.74
N SER A 177 -11.86 11.71 13.26
CA SER A 177 -11.39 10.36 12.93
C SER A 177 -10.17 10.43 11.99
N ASN A 178 -8.98 10.04 12.46
CA ASN A 178 -7.75 9.97 11.67
C ASN A 178 -7.65 8.65 10.89
N TRP A 179 -8.21 7.57 11.43
CA TRP A 179 -8.14 6.24 10.83
C TRP A 179 -9.47 5.48 10.85
N LYS A 180 -9.58 4.50 9.95
CA LYS A 180 -10.65 3.49 9.91
C LYS A 180 -10.07 2.21 9.33
N GLY A 181 -10.70 1.06 9.56
CA GLY A 181 -10.18 -0.18 9.01
C GLY A 181 -10.99 -1.40 9.43
N GLY A 182 -10.33 -2.55 9.42
CA GLY A 182 -10.91 -3.78 9.91
C GLY A 182 -9.88 -4.70 10.54
N LEU A 183 -10.36 -5.56 11.44
CA LEU A 183 -9.61 -6.66 12.04
C LEU A 183 -10.22 -7.97 11.55
N TRP A 184 -9.36 -8.85 11.04
CA TRP A 184 -9.69 -10.23 10.71
C TRP A 184 -9.00 -11.15 11.71
N VAL A 185 -9.77 -12.02 12.37
CA VAL A 185 -9.25 -13.07 13.25
C VAL A 185 -9.52 -14.41 12.59
N PHE A 186 -8.47 -15.05 12.14
CA PHE A 186 -8.49 -16.36 11.49
C PHE A 186 -8.32 -17.45 12.54
N GLY A 187 -8.99 -18.60 12.37
CA GLY A 187 -8.93 -19.70 13.34
C GLY A 187 -9.10 -21.07 12.70
N ARG A 188 -8.56 -22.08 13.38
CA ARG A 188 -8.64 -23.49 12.95
C ARG A 188 -10.05 -24.07 13.06
N SER A 189 -10.87 -23.53 13.95
CA SER A 189 -12.28 -23.92 14.12
C SER A 189 -13.22 -22.70 14.23
N VAL A 190 -14.52 -22.91 13.95
CA VAL A 190 -15.57 -21.90 14.22
C VAL A 190 -15.60 -21.53 15.70
N ASN A 191 -15.37 -22.49 16.60
CA ASN A 191 -15.33 -22.26 18.04
C ASN A 191 -14.21 -21.27 18.40
N THR A 192 -13.03 -21.43 17.81
CA THR A 192 -11.88 -20.55 18.03
C THR A 192 -12.22 -19.09 17.69
N VAL A 193 -12.78 -18.83 16.50
CA VAL A 193 -13.09 -17.44 16.08
C VAL A 193 -14.34 -16.85 16.74
N SER A 194 -15.29 -17.67 17.20
CA SER A 194 -16.49 -17.19 17.90
C SER A 194 -16.23 -16.88 19.37
N MET A 195 -15.40 -17.67 20.05
CA MET A 195 -15.01 -17.45 21.45
C MET A 195 -13.90 -16.41 21.65
N PHE A 196 -13.17 -16.06 20.59
CA PHE A 196 -12.08 -15.07 20.63
C PHE A 196 -12.52 -13.73 21.24
N ALA A 197 -11.83 -13.28 22.29
CA ALA A 197 -12.03 -11.97 22.90
C ALA A 197 -11.04 -10.94 22.30
N LEU A 198 -11.47 -9.69 22.13
CA LEU A 198 -10.56 -8.64 21.65
C LEU A 198 -9.53 -8.26 22.72
N GLU A 199 -9.91 -8.53 23.97
CA GLU A 199 -9.15 -8.35 25.18
C GLU A 199 -7.97 -9.35 25.32
N ASP A 200 -7.96 -10.43 24.51
CA ASP A 200 -6.86 -11.41 24.46
C ASP A 200 -5.63 -10.90 23.68
N MET A 201 -5.74 -9.77 22.98
CA MET A 201 -4.64 -9.17 22.21
C MET A 201 -3.99 -7.99 22.94
N SER A 202 -2.68 -7.89 22.77
CA SER A 202 -1.84 -6.79 23.22
C SER A 202 -0.80 -6.43 22.17
N VAL A 203 -0.06 -5.34 22.38
CA VAL A 203 1.09 -4.99 21.53
C VAL A 203 2.18 -6.08 21.52
N ALA A 204 2.26 -6.92 22.56
CA ALA A 204 3.18 -8.06 22.62
C ALA A 204 2.76 -9.23 21.70
N ASN A 205 1.55 -9.21 21.13
CA ASN A 205 1.11 -10.19 20.13
C ASN A 205 1.50 -9.78 18.70
N VAL A 206 2.02 -8.57 18.47
CA VAL A 206 2.36 -8.10 17.12
C VAL A 206 3.60 -8.85 16.62
N ALA A 207 3.40 -9.72 15.62
CA ALA A 207 4.48 -10.47 14.98
C ALA A 207 5.15 -9.67 13.87
N ARG A 208 4.35 -8.90 13.12
CA ARG A 208 4.81 -8.05 12.02
C ARG A 208 3.90 -6.83 11.87
N MET A 209 4.48 -5.69 11.54
CA MET A 209 3.74 -4.47 11.25
C MET A 209 4.44 -3.65 10.18
N TRP A 210 3.68 -3.05 9.27
CA TRP A 210 4.20 -2.04 8.36
C TRP A 210 3.23 -0.87 8.23
N ALA A 211 3.77 0.32 7.95
CA ALA A 211 2.95 1.47 7.61
C ALA A 211 3.59 2.30 6.49
N GLY A 212 2.77 2.86 5.61
CA GLY A 212 3.22 3.67 4.47
C GLY A 212 2.16 3.77 3.38
N ASN A 213 2.50 4.39 2.25
CA ASN A 213 1.56 4.64 1.16
C ASN A 213 1.36 3.41 0.27
N SER A 214 2.31 2.47 0.28
CA SER A 214 2.21 1.16 -0.37
C SER A 214 3.15 0.15 0.30
N PRO A 215 3.03 -1.16 0.02
CA PRO A 215 4.01 -2.15 0.49
C PRO A 215 5.45 -1.91 0.01
N ILE A 216 5.65 -1.06 -1.01
CA ILE A 216 6.97 -0.68 -1.54
C ILE A 216 7.47 0.63 -0.90
N LEU A 217 6.55 1.54 -0.56
CA LEU A 217 6.84 2.85 0.05
C LEU A 217 6.44 2.83 1.52
N GLN A 218 7.19 2.06 2.29
CA GLN A 218 7.03 1.92 3.74
C GLN A 218 7.76 3.05 4.46
N ALA A 219 7.06 3.73 5.37
CA ALA A 219 7.63 4.68 6.32
C ALA A 219 7.96 4.01 7.67
N TYR A 220 7.44 2.80 7.90
CA TYR A 220 7.62 2.03 9.12
C TYR A 220 7.57 0.53 8.84
N TYR A 221 8.45 -0.22 9.47
CA TYR A 221 8.44 -1.68 9.48
C TYR A 221 8.86 -2.22 10.85
N TYR A 222 8.25 -3.33 11.25
CA TYR A 222 8.63 -4.13 12.41
C TYR A 222 8.43 -5.61 12.11
N ASP A 223 9.41 -6.44 12.47
CA ASP A 223 9.29 -7.90 12.54
C ASP A 223 9.88 -8.37 13.88
N ALA A 224 9.07 -9.07 14.67
CA ALA A 224 9.48 -9.56 15.99
C ALA A 224 10.58 -10.63 15.93
N LYS A 225 10.81 -11.26 14.76
CA LYS A 225 11.84 -12.29 14.58
C LYS A 225 13.20 -11.74 14.17
N GLU A 226 13.20 -10.55 13.57
CA GLU A 226 14.37 -9.88 13.02
C GLU A 226 14.24 -8.39 13.39
N GLU A 227 14.29 -8.08 14.69
CA GLU A 227 14.08 -6.71 15.18
C GLU A 227 15.10 -5.74 14.59
N GLU A 228 16.28 -6.23 14.18
CA GLU A 228 17.36 -5.49 13.51
C GLU A 228 16.99 -4.95 12.12
N VAL A 229 15.93 -5.46 11.48
CA VAL A 229 15.40 -4.89 10.22
C VAL A 229 14.21 -3.95 10.43
N SER A 230 13.82 -3.71 11.68
CA SER A 230 12.76 -2.74 12.02
C SER A 230 13.25 -1.30 11.81
N PHE A 231 12.37 -0.43 11.34
CA PHE A 231 12.70 0.97 11.11
C PHE A 231 11.48 1.90 11.21
N ASN A 232 11.77 3.18 11.43
CA ASN A 232 10.80 4.26 11.45
C ASN A 232 11.42 5.48 10.77
N ALA A 233 11.01 5.76 9.53
CA ALA A 233 11.57 6.83 8.71
C ALA A 233 10.97 8.23 9.02
N ILE A 234 10.03 8.32 9.96
CA ILE A 234 9.37 9.59 10.34
C ILE A 234 9.92 10.12 11.66
N TYR A 235 10.10 9.24 12.66
CA TYR A 235 10.53 9.61 14.01
C TYR A 235 11.83 8.93 14.46
N GLU A 236 12.51 8.19 13.56
CA GLU A 236 13.77 7.49 13.85
C GLU A 236 13.62 6.61 15.11
N ASP A 237 14.58 6.66 16.04
CA ASP A 237 14.58 5.87 17.27
C ASP A 237 13.68 6.47 18.38
N THR A 238 12.87 7.49 18.09
CA THR A 238 11.95 8.06 19.08
C THR A 238 10.89 7.04 19.47
N GLY A 239 10.82 6.71 20.75
CA GLY A 239 9.84 5.78 21.30
C GLY A 239 8.41 6.19 20.97
N LEU A 240 7.62 5.24 20.46
CA LEU A 240 6.21 5.40 20.14
C LEU A 240 5.33 4.74 21.21
N GLU A 241 4.10 5.24 21.35
CA GLU A 241 3.13 4.78 22.34
C GLU A 241 1.95 4.01 21.74
N GLY A 242 1.37 3.09 22.53
CA GLY A 242 0.18 2.33 22.15
C GLY A 242 0.52 1.04 21.41
N TRP A 243 -0.05 0.86 20.21
CA TRP A 243 0.09 -0.35 19.41
C TRP A 243 1.26 -0.31 18.41
N TRP A 244 2.22 0.59 18.62
CA TRP A 244 3.50 0.58 17.91
C TRP A 244 4.50 -0.30 18.70
N PRO A 245 4.90 -1.48 18.21
CA PRO A 245 5.76 -2.41 18.95
C PRO A 245 7.22 -1.97 19.05
N TRP A 246 7.65 -1.04 18.19
CA TRP A 246 9.01 -0.50 18.07
C TRP A 246 8.96 0.92 17.44
N PRO A 247 9.91 1.83 17.68
CA PRO A 247 10.78 1.85 18.85
C PRO A 247 9.90 2.04 20.09
N ARG A 248 10.25 1.42 21.22
CA ARG A 248 9.43 1.55 22.45
C ARG A 248 9.84 2.78 23.23
N LEU A 249 8.85 3.51 23.74
CA LEU A 249 9.07 4.46 24.83
C LEU A 249 9.34 3.63 26.11
N TRP A 250 10.46 3.90 26.79
CA TRP A 250 10.88 3.22 28.03
C TRP A 250 10.41 3.95 29.29
#